data_AF-A0A645CNW8-F1
#
_entry.id   AF-A0A645CNW8-F1
#
_cell.length_a   1.000
_cell.length_b   1.000
_cell.length_c   1.000
_cell.angle_alpha   90.00
_cell.angle_beta   90.00
_cell.angle_gamma   90.00
#
_symmetry.space_group_name_H-M   'P 1'
#
loop_
_entity.id
_entity.type
_entity.pdbx_description
1 polymer ?
#
loop_
_entity_poly.entity_id
_entity_poly.type
_entity_poly.pdbx_seq_one_letter_code
_entity_poly.pdbx_strand_id
1 'polypeptide(L)'
;MIRSHTFYTYRLLQAIKGFETINKWAAFHHETLDGRGYPFHLKDDSIPLGSRIMAVADIYTALTEDRPYRKGMSAQEAVGILSSMVKNNAICPYSVSMLVNNIEEIEALHRDVQHEAKRTYDYVLEPVK
;
A
#
# COMPACT_ATOMS: atom_id res chain seq x y z
N MET A 1 0.01 17.42 -4.87
CA MET A 1 0.32 16.33 -5.83
C MET A 1 0.14 14.95 -5.24
N ILE A 2 0.61 14.64 -4.02
CA ILE A 2 0.56 13.27 -3.47
C ILE A 2 -0.87 12.77 -3.19
N ARG A 3 -1.78 13.58 -2.63
CA ARG A 3 -3.16 13.12 -2.33
C ARG A 3 -4.10 13.08 -3.53
N SER A 4 -3.79 13.85 -4.58
CA SER A 4 -4.69 14.02 -5.72
C SER A 4 -4.66 12.82 -6.67
N HIS A 5 -3.62 11.98 -6.61
CA HIS A 5 -3.47 10.87 -7.55
C HIS A 5 -4.61 9.86 -7.42
N THR A 6 -5.09 9.57 -6.20
CA THR A 6 -6.22 8.64 -6.00
C THR A 6 -7.51 9.17 -6.63
N PHE A 7 -7.74 10.48 -6.53
CA PHE A 7 -8.87 11.13 -7.19
C PHE A 7 -8.73 11.08 -8.73
N TYR A 8 -7.55 11.36 -9.27
CA TYR A 8 -7.33 11.28 -10.71
C TYR A 8 -7.41 9.84 -11.24
N THR A 9 -6.87 8.86 -10.51
CA THR A 9 -7.07 7.43 -10.77
C THR A 9 -8.55 7.10 -10.83
N TYR A 10 -9.34 7.60 -9.87
CA TYR A 10 -10.79 7.40 -9.88
C TYR A 10 -11.44 7.91 -11.17
N ARG A 11 -11.11 9.14 -11.55
CA ARG A 11 -11.68 9.80 -12.75
C ARG A 11 -11.26 9.12 -14.05
N LEU A 12 -10.02 8.67 -14.15
CA LEU A 12 -9.50 7.99 -15.33
C LEU A 12 -10.14 6.62 -15.52
N LEU A 13 -10.16 5.80 -14.46
CA LEU A 13 -10.68 4.44 -14.54
C LEU A 13 -12.22 4.39 -14.60
N GLN A 14 -12.91 5.43 -14.10
CA GLN A 14 -14.38 5.53 -14.17
C GLN A 14 -14.92 5.49 -15.61
N ALA A 15 -14.14 5.96 -16.59
CA ALA A 15 -14.56 5.98 -17.99
C ALA A 15 -14.47 4.61 -18.68
N ILE A 16 -13.83 3.61 -18.06
CA ILE A 16 -13.57 2.31 -18.66
C ILE A 16 -14.59 1.30 -18.14
N LYS A 17 -15.45 0.79 -19.04
CA LYS A 17 -16.45 -0.23 -18.71
C LYS A 17 -15.77 -1.52 -18.23
N GLY A 18 -16.25 -2.08 -17.12
CA GLY A 18 -15.71 -3.31 -16.53
C GLY A 18 -14.59 -3.09 -15.51
N PHE A 19 -14.16 -1.85 -15.30
CA PHE A 19 -13.09 -1.51 -14.35
C PHE A 19 -13.63 -1.03 -12.99
N GLU A 20 -14.93 -1.15 -12.74
CA GLU A 20 -15.59 -0.57 -11.57
C GLU A 20 -14.97 -1.07 -10.25
N THR A 21 -14.62 -2.35 -10.18
CA THR A 21 -13.98 -2.96 -9.00
C THR A 21 -12.55 -2.46 -8.80
N ILE A 22 -11.71 -2.55 -9.86
CA ILE A 22 -10.31 -2.11 -9.81
C ILE A 22 -10.22 -0.62 -9.52
N ASN A 23 -11.12 0.17 -10.09
CA ASN A 23 -11.23 1.59 -9.83
C ASN A 23 -11.40 1.88 -8.33
N LYS A 24 -12.36 1.22 -7.66
CA LYS A 24 -12.54 1.39 -6.21
C LYS A 24 -11.32 0.94 -5.41
N TRP A 25 -10.70 -0.18 -5.78
CA TRP A 25 -9.50 -0.68 -5.10
C TRP A 25 -8.36 0.33 -5.18
N ALA A 26 -8.06 0.79 -6.39
CA ALA A 26 -6.98 1.74 -6.66
C ALA A 26 -7.28 3.15 -6.15
N ALA A 27 -8.53 3.61 -6.16
CA ALA A 27 -8.86 4.96 -5.70
C ALA A 27 -8.98 5.07 -4.17
N PHE A 28 -9.41 4.01 -3.49
CA PHE A 28 -9.76 4.09 -2.06
C PHE A 28 -8.67 3.54 -1.13
N HIS A 29 -7.51 3.11 -1.63
CA HIS A 29 -6.44 2.53 -0.79
C HIS A 29 -5.79 3.53 0.19
N HIS A 30 -6.10 4.82 0.11
CA HIS A 30 -5.73 5.84 1.09
C HIS A 30 -6.90 6.32 1.97
N GLU A 31 -8.07 5.70 1.84
CA GLU A 31 -9.16 5.87 2.81
C GLU A 31 -8.82 5.12 4.11
N THR A 32 -9.28 5.64 5.24
CA THR A 32 -9.08 5.04 6.57
C THR A 32 -10.43 4.74 7.21
N LEU A 33 -10.52 3.69 8.03
CA LEU A 33 -11.81 3.23 8.56
C LEU A 33 -12.50 4.30 9.43
N ASP A 34 -11.72 5.13 10.11
CA ASP A 34 -12.17 6.28 10.90
C ASP A 34 -12.67 7.49 10.07
N GLY A 35 -12.60 7.44 8.74
CA GLY A 35 -13.06 8.50 7.83
C GLY A 35 -12.12 9.69 7.68
N ARG A 36 -10.90 9.62 8.21
CA ARG A 36 -9.89 10.70 8.10
C ARG A 36 -9.02 10.61 6.84
N GLY A 37 -9.11 9.48 6.13
CA GLY A 37 -8.43 9.20 4.88
C GLY A 37 -8.94 10.07 3.72
N TYR A 38 -8.46 9.79 2.53
CA TYR A 38 -8.74 10.59 1.34
C TYR A 38 -8.83 9.68 0.10
N PRO A 39 -9.48 10.12 -1.00
CA PRO A 39 -9.94 11.47 -1.31
C PRO A 39 -11.42 11.77 -1.01
N PHE A 40 -12.21 10.78 -0.62
CA PHE A 40 -13.66 10.88 -0.43
C PHE A 40 -14.09 10.83 1.04
N HIS A 41 -13.18 10.56 1.97
CA HIS A 41 -13.45 10.47 3.42
C HIS A 41 -14.45 9.35 3.73
N LEU A 42 -14.25 8.19 3.09
CA LEU A 42 -15.09 7.01 3.29
C LEU A 42 -14.88 6.43 4.69
N LYS A 43 -15.94 5.84 5.26
CA LYS A 43 -15.88 5.16 6.55
C LYS A 43 -16.14 3.68 6.39
N ASP A 44 -15.44 2.91 7.21
CA ASP A 44 -15.55 1.47 7.38
C ASP A 44 -16.22 0.75 6.20
N ASP A 45 -17.48 0.33 6.33
CA ASP A 45 -18.24 -0.48 5.35
C ASP A 45 -18.28 0.07 3.92
N SER A 46 -17.97 1.36 3.72
CA SER A 46 -17.87 1.99 2.40
C SER A 46 -16.56 1.67 1.67
N ILE A 47 -15.56 1.10 2.37
CA ILE A 47 -14.23 0.77 1.84
C ILE A 47 -14.20 -0.73 1.52
N PRO A 48 -14.16 -1.12 0.22
CA PRO A 48 -14.11 -2.53 -0.18
C PRO A 48 -12.88 -3.25 0.37
N LEU A 49 -13.01 -4.57 0.58
CA LEU A 49 -11.91 -5.40 1.08
C LEU A 49 -10.63 -5.26 0.25
N GLY A 50 -10.73 -5.20 -1.09
CA GLY A 50 -9.55 -5.02 -1.94
C GLY A 50 -8.81 -3.71 -1.68
N SER A 51 -9.51 -2.59 -1.46
CA SER A 51 -8.90 -1.31 -1.06
C SER A 51 -8.22 -1.42 0.30
N ARG A 52 -8.84 -2.15 1.26
CA ARG A 52 -8.27 -2.37 2.60
C ARG A 52 -6.99 -3.22 2.55
N ILE A 53 -6.97 -4.25 1.70
CA ILE A 53 -5.78 -5.08 1.46
C ILE A 53 -4.68 -4.22 0.84
N MET A 54 -4.99 -3.45 -0.20
CA MET A 54 -4.04 -2.54 -0.85
C MET A 54 -3.46 -1.53 0.15
N ALA A 55 -4.28 -0.94 1.02
CA ALA A 55 -3.82 0.01 2.03
C ALA A 55 -2.76 -0.61 2.96
N VAL A 56 -3.03 -1.82 3.48
CA VAL A 56 -2.08 -2.53 4.35
C VAL A 56 -0.80 -2.90 3.60
N ALA A 57 -0.92 -3.41 2.37
CA ALA A 57 0.22 -3.76 1.55
C ALA A 57 1.10 -2.54 1.21
N ASP A 58 0.49 -1.42 0.80
CA ASP A 58 1.19 -0.17 0.47
C ASP A 58 1.94 0.39 1.69
N ILE A 59 1.28 0.44 2.86
CA ILE A 59 1.91 0.91 4.10
C ILE A 59 3.08 -0.01 4.48
N TYR A 60 2.88 -1.32 4.48
CA TYR A 60 3.93 -2.27 4.87
C TYR A 60 5.16 -2.16 3.96
N THR A 61 4.95 -2.15 2.64
CA THR A 61 6.02 -1.97 1.65
C THR A 61 6.73 -0.65 1.87
N ALA A 62 6.02 0.48 2.00
CA ALA A 62 6.63 1.79 2.21
C ALA A 62 7.45 1.89 3.51
N LEU A 63 7.07 1.16 4.56
CA LEU A 63 7.80 1.11 5.83
C LEU A 63 9.08 0.27 5.72
N THR A 64 9.03 -0.86 5.03
CA THR A 64 10.09 -1.88 4.97
C THR A 64 11.04 -1.75 3.78
N GLU A 65 10.68 -0.97 2.77
CA GLU A 65 11.50 -0.71 1.58
C GLU A 65 12.67 0.25 1.88
N ASP A 66 13.83 -0.07 1.32
CA ASP A 66 14.99 0.82 1.27
C ASP A 66 14.75 1.95 0.26
N ARG A 67 14.92 3.20 0.70
CA ARG A 67 14.84 4.38 -0.15
C ARG A 67 16.18 5.12 -0.17
N PRO A 68 16.49 5.92 -1.21
CA PRO A 68 17.78 6.61 -1.31
C PRO A 68 18.18 7.41 -0.07
N TYR A 69 17.18 7.88 0.70
CA TYR A 69 17.34 8.72 1.89
C TYR A 69 17.04 8.00 3.22
N ARG A 70 16.58 6.75 3.23
CA ARG A 70 16.22 6.02 4.46
C ARG A 70 16.28 4.50 4.27
N LYS A 71 16.88 3.80 5.23
CA LYS A 71 16.77 2.35 5.32
C LYS A 71 15.36 1.91 5.73
N GLY A 72 14.90 0.81 5.14
CA GLY A 72 13.65 0.15 5.50
C GLY A 72 13.64 -0.26 6.97
N MET A 73 12.46 -0.26 7.58
CA MET A 73 12.24 -0.80 8.93
C MET A 73 12.27 -2.33 8.90
N SER A 74 12.58 -2.94 10.05
CA SER A 74 12.34 -4.37 10.26
C SER A 74 10.85 -4.70 10.21
N ALA A 75 10.50 -5.96 9.92
CA ALA A 75 9.11 -6.40 9.97
C ALA A 75 8.47 -6.18 11.35
N GLN A 76 9.23 -6.38 12.43
CA GLN A 76 8.75 -6.17 13.80
C GLN A 76 8.37 -4.70 14.05
N GLU A 77 9.20 -3.76 13.61
CA GLU A 77 8.90 -2.32 13.70
C GLU A 77 7.68 -1.95 12.84
N ALA A 78 7.61 -2.43 11.61
CA ALA A 78 6.49 -2.18 10.70
C ALA A 78 5.17 -2.73 11.26
N VAL A 79 5.17 -3.96 11.79
CA VAL A 79 4.00 -4.57 12.45
C VAL A 79 3.61 -3.78 13.70
N GLY A 80 4.55 -3.22 14.45
CA GLY A 80 4.25 -2.33 15.59
C GLY A 80 3.49 -1.07 15.17
N ILE A 81 3.87 -0.46 14.03
CA ILE A 81 3.17 0.68 13.45
C ILE A 81 1.77 0.27 12.98
N LEU A 82 1.65 -0.82 12.22
CA LEU A 82 0.36 -1.32 11.74
C LEU A 82 -0.59 -1.64 12.91
N SER A 83 -0.08 -2.25 13.97
CA SER A 83 -0.85 -2.53 15.20
C SER A 83 -1.36 -1.25 15.86
N SER A 84 -0.55 -0.19 15.87
CA SER A 84 -0.96 1.12 16.39
C SER A 84 -2.03 1.78 15.52
N MET A 85 -1.95 1.62 14.19
CA MET A 85 -2.97 2.09 13.25
C MET A 85 -4.29 1.34 13.41
N VAL A 86 -4.24 0.02 13.65
CA VAL A 86 -5.42 -0.80 13.98
C VAL A 86 -6.08 -0.31 15.27
N LYS A 87 -5.31 -0.06 16.34
CA LYS A 87 -5.83 0.48 17.61
C LYS A 87 -6.55 1.82 17.43
N ASN A 88 -6.09 2.64 16.50
CA ASN A 88 -6.68 3.94 16.18
C ASN A 88 -7.82 3.86 15.16
N ASN A 89 -8.30 2.66 14.82
CA ASN A 89 -9.32 2.40 13.81
C ASN A 89 -8.99 3.03 12.43
N ALA A 90 -7.71 3.09 12.07
CA ALA A 90 -7.29 3.67 10.79
C ALA A 90 -7.31 2.64 9.66
N ILE A 91 -6.90 1.39 9.94
CA ILE A 91 -6.74 0.33 8.93
C ILE A 91 -7.40 -0.98 9.39
N CYS A 92 -7.66 -1.87 8.43
CA CYS A 92 -8.38 -3.13 8.60
C CYS A 92 -7.62 -4.13 9.50
N PRO A 93 -8.18 -4.50 10.67
CA PRO A 93 -7.56 -5.50 11.56
C PRO A 93 -7.39 -6.86 10.89
N TYR A 94 -8.39 -7.29 10.12
CA TYR A 94 -8.35 -8.57 9.39
C TYR A 94 -7.20 -8.61 8.38
N SER A 95 -7.04 -7.56 7.57
CA SER A 95 -5.96 -7.49 6.57
C SER A 95 -4.58 -7.46 7.23
N VAL A 96 -4.43 -6.76 8.37
CA VAL A 96 -3.19 -6.78 9.15
C VAL A 96 -2.90 -8.17 9.72
N SER A 97 -3.92 -8.88 10.26
CA SER A 97 -3.72 -10.25 10.75
C SER A 97 -3.30 -11.22 9.64
N MET A 98 -3.85 -11.06 8.43
CA MET A 98 -3.44 -11.88 7.28
C MET A 98 -1.98 -11.63 6.90
N LEU A 99 -1.52 -10.37 6.93
CA LEU A 99 -0.12 -10.04 6.71
C LEU A 99 0.78 -10.66 7.79
N VAL A 100 0.42 -10.51 9.07
CA VAL A 100 1.22 -11.03 10.19
C VAL A 100 1.32 -12.56 10.17
N ASN A 101 0.22 -13.24 9.87
CA ASN A 101 0.19 -14.71 9.82
C ASN A 101 1.03 -15.29 8.67
N ASN A 102 1.36 -14.48 7.66
CA ASN A 102 2.14 -14.89 6.48
C ASN A 102 3.42 -14.05 6.32
N ILE A 103 3.91 -13.45 7.41
CA ILE A 103 4.96 -12.43 7.35
C ILE A 103 6.28 -12.97 6.76
N GLU A 104 6.65 -14.21 7.08
CA GLU A 104 7.89 -14.82 6.61
C GLU A 104 7.89 -15.00 5.08
N GLU A 105 6.76 -15.44 4.51
CA GLU A 105 6.57 -15.59 3.07
C GLU A 105 6.60 -14.23 2.37
N ILE A 106 5.89 -13.24 2.93
CA ILE A 106 5.86 -11.88 2.40
C ILE A 106 7.24 -11.25 2.43
N GLU A 107 8.01 -11.43 3.51
CA GLU A 107 9.38 -10.91 3.61
C GLU A 107 10.32 -11.56 2.60
N ALA A 108 10.18 -12.87 2.35
CA ALA A 108 10.96 -13.55 1.32
C ALA A 108 10.68 -12.96 -0.07
N LEU A 109 9.41 -12.87 -0.44
CA LEU A 109 8.99 -12.28 -1.73
C LEU A 109 9.43 -10.81 -1.85
N HIS A 110 9.29 -10.03 -0.78
CA HIS A 110 9.64 -8.60 -0.81
C HIS A 110 11.15 -8.41 -1.04
N ARG A 111 12.00 -9.21 -0.40
CA ARG A 111 13.45 -9.17 -0.65
C ARG A 111 13.80 -9.48 -2.10
N ASP A 112 13.18 -10.50 -2.68
CA ASP A 112 13.45 -10.91 -4.06
C ASP A 112 13.05 -9.81 -5.06
N VAL A 113 11.86 -9.23 -4.89
CA VAL A 113 11.36 -8.13 -5.73
C VAL A 113 12.24 -6.87 -5.59
N GLN A 114 12.66 -6.53 -4.37
CA GLN A 114 13.56 -5.38 -4.14
C GLN A 114 14.93 -5.58 -4.81
N HIS A 115 15.48 -6.80 -4.74
CA HIS A 115 16.73 -7.15 -5.42
C HIS A 115 16.60 -7.08 -6.94
N GLU A 116 15.45 -7.50 -7.50
CA GLU A 116 15.17 -7.38 -8.93
C GLU A 116 15.02 -5.91 -9.35
N ALA A 117 14.21 -5.13 -8.65
CA ALA A 117 13.99 -3.71 -8.96
C ALA A 117 15.29 -2.90 -8.93
N LYS A 118 16.18 -3.17 -7.95
CA LYS A 118 17.49 -2.55 -7.87
C LYS A 118 18.37 -2.91 -9.08
N ARG A 119 18.40 -4.19 -9.47
CA ARG A 119 19.15 -4.64 -10.65
C ARG A 119 18.65 -3.97 -11.94
N THR A 120 17.33 -3.87 -12.09
CA THR A 120 16.74 -3.14 -13.23
C THR A 120 17.11 -1.66 -13.21
N TYR A 121 17.06 -1.01 -12.05
CA TYR A 121 17.44 0.39 -11.90
C TYR A 121 18.91 0.64 -12.28
N ASP A 122 19.81 -0.19 -11.74
CA ASP A 122 21.24 -0.11 -12.04
C ASP A 122 21.51 -0.34 -13.54
N TYR A 123 20.87 -1.35 -14.15
CA TYR A 123 20.98 -1.65 -15.58
C TYR A 123 20.46 -0.52 -16.49
N VAL A 124 19.31 0.08 -16.17
CA VAL A 124 18.72 1.16 -16.98
C VAL A 124 19.58 2.43 -16.96
N LEU A 125 20.36 2.66 -15.91
CA LEU A 125 21.27 3.81 -15.79
C LEU A 125 22.71 3.51 -16.26
N GLU A 126 23.04 2.25 -16.56
CA GLU A 126 24.37 1.86 -17.02
C GLU A 126 24.78 2.27 -18.47
N PRO A 127 23.93 2.77 -19.41
CA PRO A 127 24.42 3.23 -20.71
C PRO A 127 24.76 4.74 -20.76
N VAL A 128 25.12 5.38 -19.64
CA VAL A 128 25.59 6.79 -19.64
C VAL A 128 26.93 6.98 -18.90
N LYS A 129 27.88 6.07 -19.09
CA LYS A 129 29.31 6.31 -18.83
C LYS A 129 30.14 5.96 -20.06
#